data_AF-A0A6N7G9E2-F1
#
_entry.id   AF-A0A6N7G9E2-F1
#
_cell.length_a   1.000
_cell.length_b   1.000
_cell.length_c   1.000
_cell.angle_alpha   90.00
_cell.angle_beta   90.00
_cell.angle_gamma   90.00
#
_symmetry.space_group_name_H-M   'P 1'
#
loop_
_entity.id
_entity.type
_entity.pdbx_description
1 polymer ?
#
loop_
_entity_poly.entity_id
_entity_poly.type
_entity_poly.pdbx_seq_one_letter_code
_entity_poly.pdbx_strand_id
1 'polypeptide(L)'
;MSDTGWHHPDQPNDPSQQHQPNMPPPPSWQAPQQPGVVPLRPLSLTEIIDAAVKTMRSYPAVMLGVAAIVVTISTIISYPTQASITNTANDLSPDATGEEVMDAIGPSLTGAGIAMVVGLVASAFLTGFLTTVVGKAVLGRPARFGEVWAEVKPQLGRLVGLALLPIIPMFGLALIVGLVAVVAAPLLLIVGPAAFVVAIWLYVLYFALAAPALVLERCGVIESIKRSRALVQKSWWRVFGILLLALILVTVIASIIQIPFGLAGGGASMFSGEPGEITFFGIVVGTIGAIIAGTITEPFRAAVTALIYTDQRMRREGLDIELARNAGTQPPQQ
;
A
#
# COMPACT_ATOMS: atom_id res chain seq x y z
N MET A 1 -44.53 65.23 37.58
CA MET A 1 -45.95 65.62 37.42
C MET A 1 -46.16 66.08 35.98
N SER A 2 -46.58 65.16 35.10
CA SER A 2 -47.53 65.38 33.99
C SER A 2 -47.48 64.19 33.03
N ASP A 3 -48.58 63.44 33.05
CA ASP A 3 -48.97 62.41 32.09
C ASP A 3 -48.97 62.92 30.64
N THR A 4 -48.52 62.07 29.73
CA THR A 4 -49.03 61.89 28.35
C THR A 4 -48.61 60.46 27.96
N GLY A 5 -49.46 59.48 27.69
CA GLY A 5 -50.82 59.48 27.18
C GLY A 5 -50.79 58.81 25.81
N TRP A 6 -50.99 57.48 25.76
CA TRP A 6 -51.50 56.75 24.58
C TRP A 6 -52.15 55.44 25.03
N HIS A 7 -53.48 55.45 25.09
CA HIS A 7 -54.31 54.25 25.12
C HIS A 7 -54.53 53.77 23.68
N HIS A 8 -54.15 52.51 23.40
CA HIS A 8 -54.62 51.80 22.21
C HIS A 8 -55.88 51.00 22.57
N PRO A 9 -56.95 51.08 21.75
CA PRO A 9 -58.23 50.43 22.02
C PRO A 9 -58.17 48.92 21.81
N ASP A 10 -59.02 48.23 22.57
CA ASP A 10 -59.21 46.78 22.64
C ASP A 10 -59.25 46.10 21.26
N GLN A 11 -58.29 45.19 21.02
CA GLN A 11 -58.42 44.17 19.98
C GLN A 11 -59.02 42.90 20.60
N PRO A 12 -60.16 42.40 20.09
CA PRO A 12 -60.76 41.16 20.56
C PRO A 12 -59.99 39.96 20.00
N ASN A 13 -59.19 39.29 20.82
CA ASN A 13 -58.53 38.04 20.41
C ASN A 13 -59.38 36.81 20.76
N ASP A 14 -60.22 36.47 19.78
CA ASP A 14 -60.66 35.14 19.32
C ASP A 14 -60.31 33.90 20.19
N PRO A 15 -61.31 33.15 20.73
CA PRO A 15 -61.10 31.91 21.45
C PRO A 15 -61.05 30.66 20.54
N SER A 16 -60.33 30.72 19.41
CA SER A 16 -60.12 29.57 18.52
C SER A 16 -58.68 29.04 18.52
N GLN A 17 -58.12 28.76 19.70
CA GLN A 17 -57.00 27.82 19.79
C GLN A 17 -57.49 26.38 19.56
N GLN A 18 -57.65 26.04 18.29
CA GLN A 18 -57.81 24.66 17.84
C GLN A 18 -56.57 23.87 18.25
N HIS A 19 -56.78 22.82 19.04
CA HIS A 19 -55.77 21.85 19.42
C HIS A 19 -55.19 21.21 18.14
N GLN A 20 -54.00 21.63 17.72
CA GLN A 20 -53.26 20.87 16.72
C GLN A 20 -52.86 19.52 17.33
N PRO A 21 -53.21 18.39 16.70
CA PRO A 21 -52.76 17.08 17.14
C PRO A 21 -51.23 17.03 17.11
N ASN A 22 -50.63 16.70 18.25
CA ASN A 22 -49.20 16.53 18.42
C ASN A 22 -48.72 15.37 17.50
N MET A 23 -48.33 15.68 16.26
CA MET A 23 -47.77 14.70 15.34
C MET A 23 -46.42 14.22 15.90
N PRO A 24 -46.18 12.89 15.96
CA PRO A 24 -44.87 12.37 16.31
C PRO A 24 -43.82 12.94 15.36
N PRO A 25 -42.62 13.32 15.84
CA PRO A 25 -41.55 13.76 14.96
C PRO A 25 -41.28 12.68 13.90
N PRO A 26 -41.06 13.07 12.63
CA PRO A 26 -40.77 12.10 11.58
C PRO A 26 -39.56 11.25 11.99
N PRO A 27 -39.58 9.93 11.75
CA PRO A 27 -38.46 9.06 12.08
C PRO A 27 -37.20 9.65 11.45
N SER A 28 -36.23 10.00 12.31
CA SER A 28 -34.93 10.47 11.86
C SER A 28 -34.31 9.33 11.05
N TRP A 29 -34.11 9.57 9.75
CA TRP A 29 -33.32 8.69 8.89
C TRP A 29 -31.89 8.67 9.46
N GLN A 30 -31.63 7.75 10.39
CA GLN A 30 -30.28 7.46 10.84
C GLN A 30 -29.61 6.72 9.68
N ALA A 31 -28.65 7.38 9.03
CA ALA A 31 -27.80 6.73 8.06
C ALA A 31 -27.27 5.43 8.68
N PRO A 32 -27.31 4.28 7.96
CA PRO A 32 -26.81 3.02 8.49
C PRO A 32 -25.43 3.25 9.10
N GLN A 33 -25.27 2.89 10.38
CA GLN A 33 -23.99 3.05 11.06
C GLN A 33 -22.96 2.23 10.30
N GLN A 34 -22.09 2.90 9.54
CA GLN A 34 -21.03 2.27 8.77
C GLN A 34 -20.09 1.62 9.79
N PRO A 35 -20.06 0.27 9.91
CA PRO A 35 -19.30 -0.33 10.98
C PRO A 35 -17.81 -0.01 10.85
N GLY A 36 -17.29 0.11 9.62
CA GLY A 36 -15.88 0.34 9.33
C GLY A 36 -15.55 1.53 8.44
N VAL A 37 -14.30 1.55 7.95
CA VAL A 37 -13.74 2.66 7.16
C VAL A 37 -14.23 2.74 5.72
N VAL A 38 -15.04 1.77 5.29
CA VAL A 38 -15.45 1.53 3.89
C VAL A 38 -16.98 1.37 3.80
N PRO A 39 -17.65 1.90 2.76
CA PRO A 39 -19.07 1.66 2.56
C PRO A 39 -19.37 0.19 2.20
N LEU A 40 -20.57 -0.30 2.54
CA LEU A 40 -21.02 -1.68 2.26
C LEU A 40 -21.46 -1.87 0.80
N ARG A 41 -20.63 -1.43 -0.14
CA ARG A 41 -20.89 -1.52 -1.58
C ARG A 41 -19.57 -1.60 -2.35
N PRO A 42 -19.59 -2.07 -3.61
CA PRO A 42 -18.43 -2.01 -4.48
C PRO A 42 -17.82 -0.61 -4.55
N LEU A 43 -16.50 -0.52 -4.37
CA LEU A 43 -15.82 0.75 -4.18
C LEU A 43 -15.52 1.44 -5.51
N SER A 44 -15.54 2.76 -5.51
CA SER A 44 -14.93 3.58 -6.53
C SER A 44 -13.42 3.71 -6.28
N LEU A 45 -12.69 4.17 -7.31
CA LEU A 45 -11.25 4.39 -7.19
C LEU A 45 -10.91 5.39 -6.07
N THR A 46 -11.64 6.50 -5.99
CA THR A 46 -11.42 7.53 -4.97
C THR A 46 -11.74 7.01 -3.58
N GLU A 47 -12.82 6.25 -3.41
CA GLU A 47 -13.15 5.62 -2.12
C GLU A 47 -12.06 4.64 -1.67
N ILE A 48 -11.36 3.93 -2.57
CA ILE A 48 -10.23 3.06 -2.21
C ILE A 48 -9.08 3.90 -1.64
N ILE A 49 -8.73 5.02 -2.29
CA ILE A 49 -7.64 5.90 -1.85
C ILE A 49 -8.02 6.58 -0.53
N ASP A 50 -9.24 7.12 -0.42
CA ASP A 50 -9.74 7.78 0.78
C ASP A 50 -9.82 6.79 1.96
N ALA A 51 -10.29 5.57 1.72
CA ALA A 51 -10.33 4.53 2.74
C ALA A 51 -8.92 4.09 3.18
N ALA A 52 -7.94 4.04 2.27
CA ALA A 52 -6.55 3.74 2.62
C ALA A 52 -5.99 4.80 3.58
N VAL A 53 -6.15 6.09 3.24
CA VAL A 53 -5.70 7.21 4.07
C VAL A 53 -6.47 7.26 5.40
N LYS A 54 -7.79 7.04 5.38
CA LYS A 54 -8.64 6.97 6.58
C LYS A 54 -8.15 5.85 7.50
N THR A 55 -7.83 4.67 6.96
CA THR A 55 -7.31 3.54 7.74
C THR A 55 -5.98 3.89 8.41
N MET A 56 -5.04 4.50 7.68
CA MET A 56 -3.76 4.94 8.25
C MET A 56 -3.94 5.98 9.36
N ARG A 57 -4.88 6.91 9.20
CA ARG A 57 -5.19 7.94 10.21
C ARG A 57 -5.94 7.39 11.42
N SER A 58 -6.75 6.35 11.25
CA SER A 58 -7.47 5.69 12.35
C SER A 58 -6.58 4.75 13.16
N TYR A 59 -5.54 4.16 12.55
CA TYR A 59 -4.63 3.20 13.19
C TYR A 59 -3.14 3.57 13.04
N PRO A 60 -2.72 4.80 13.36
CA PRO A 60 -1.37 5.29 13.04
C PRO A 60 -0.29 4.55 13.81
N ALA A 61 -0.48 4.29 15.10
CA ALA A 61 0.51 3.61 15.93
C ALA A 61 0.83 2.19 15.43
N VAL A 62 -0.17 1.47 14.91
CA VAL A 62 0.00 0.08 14.46
C VAL A 62 0.48 0.04 13.01
N MET A 63 -0.04 0.88 12.13
CA MET A 63 0.40 0.90 10.73
C MET A 63 1.76 1.57 10.56
N LEU A 64 1.91 2.82 11.00
CA LEU A 64 3.15 3.58 10.85
C LEU A 64 4.24 3.08 11.79
N GLY A 65 3.90 2.70 13.03
CA GLY A 65 4.89 2.21 14.00
C GLY A 65 5.54 0.90 13.54
N VAL A 66 4.74 -0.06 13.06
CA VAL A 66 5.28 -1.33 12.54
C VAL A 66 6.03 -1.12 11.24
N ALA A 67 5.52 -0.28 10.33
CA ALA A 67 6.24 0.09 9.11
C ALA A 67 7.59 0.74 9.44
N ALA A 68 7.64 1.70 10.37
CA ALA A 68 8.87 2.37 10.78
C ALA A 68 9.90 1.37 11.29
N ILE A 69 9.51 0.47 12.20
CA ILE A 69 10.41 -0.54 12.77
C ILE A 69 10.96 -1.45 11.66
N VAL A 70 10.08 -2.01 10.83
CA VAL A 70 10.48 -2.99 9.82
C VAL A 70 11.33 -2.34 8.74
N VAL A 71 10.92 -1.18 8.21
CA VAL A 71 11.66 -0.45 7.19
C VAL A 71 13.03 -0.01 7.73
N THR A 72 13.10 0.44 8.97
CA THR A 72 14.37 0.82 9.62
C THR A 72 15.30 -0.39 9.70
N ILE A 73 14.82 -1.52 10.23
CA ILE A 73 15.61 -2.75 10.36
C ILE A 73 16.07 -3.23 8.99
N SER A 74 15.18 -3.32 8.00
CA SER A 74 15.54 -3.80 6.66
C SER A 74 16.56 -2.88 5.97
N THR A 75 16.42 -1.57 6.18
CA THR A 75 17.33 -0.58 5.59
C THR A 75 18.70 -0.63 6.24
N ILE A 76 18.78 -0.74 7.58
CA ILE A 76 20.04 -0.88 8.31
C ILE A 76 20.77 -2.16 7.90
N ILE A 77 20.05 -3.28 7.78
CA ILE A 77 20.65 -4.55 7.34
C ILE A 77 21.15 -4.47 5.89
N SER A 78 20.47 -3.69 5.04
CA SER A 78 20.85 -3.51 3.64
C SER A 78 21.93 -2.44 3.44
N TYR A 79 22.26 -1.66 4.47
CA TYR A 79 23.25 -0.58 4.39
C TYR A 79 24.65 -1.03 3.92
N PRO A 80 25.24 -2.13 4.43
CA PRO A 80 26.55 -2.58 3.99
C PRO A 80 26.60 -2.89 2.49
N THR A 81 25.51 -3.38 1.93
CA THR A 81 25.38 -3.62 0.49
C THR A 81 25.44 -2.31 -0.29
N GLN A 82 24.71 -1.28 0.16
CA GLN A 82 24.72 0.03 -0.49
C GLN A 82 26.10 0.69 -0.43
N ALA A 83 26.78 0.58 0.72
CA ALA A 83 28.14 1.07 0.89
C ALA A 83 29.13 0.31 -0.01
N SER A 84 29.02 -1.03 -0.09
CA SER A 84 29.86 -1.84 -0.97
C SER A 84 29.66 -1.47 -2.45
N ILE A 85 28.42 -1.34 -2.93
CA ILE A 85 28.13 -0.94 -4.31
C ILE A 85 28.73 0.44 -4.62
N THR A 86 28.62 1.38 -3.67
CA THR A 86 29.15 2.74 -3.82
C THR A 86 30.69 2.73 -3.90
N ASN A 87 31.35 2.00 -3.00
CA ASN A 87 32.80 1.89 -3.01
C ASN A 87 33.30 1.24 -4.30
N THR A 88 32.68 0.13 -4.72
CA THR A 88 32.98 -0.53 -6.00
C THR A 88 32.81 0.43 -7.18
N ALA A 89 31.78 1.28 -7.18
CA ALA A 89 31.55 2.26 -8.24
C ALA A 89 32.59 3.39 -8.26
N ASN A 90 33.12 3.80 -7.10
CA ASN A 90 34.15 4.82 -6.98
C ASN A 90 35.56 4.28 -7.31
N ASP A 91 35.83 3.01 -6.97
CA ASP A 91 37.15 2.39 -7.11
C ASP A 91 37.41 1.82 -8.52
N LEU A 92 36.35 1.57 -9.31
CA LEU A 92 36.50 1.06 -10.67
C LEU A 92 37.03 2.12 -11.64
N SER A 93 38.22 1.90 -12.18
CA SER A 93 38.78 2.73 -13.24
C SER A 93 38.04 2.50 -14.58
N PRO A 94 37.98 3.52 -15.47
CA PRO A 94 37.35 3.36 -16.79
C PRO A 94 38.00 2.30 -17.69
N ASP A 95 39.27 1.98 -17.43
CA ASP A 95 40.08 1.00 -18.18
C ASP A 95 40.20 -0.36 -17.47
N ALA A 96 39.37 -0.60 -16.44
CA ALA A 96 39.41 -1.84 -15.66
C ALA A 96 39.23 -3.08 -16.54
N THR A 97 40.07 -4.08 -16.31
CA THR A 97 39.99 -5.36 -17.01
C THR A 97 38.75 -6.15 -16.58
N GLY A 98 38.28 -7.08 -17.43
CA GLY A 98 37.10 -7.88 -17.11
C GLY A 98 37.22 -8.73 -15.84
N GLU A 99 38.44 -9.10 -15.44
CA GLU A 99 38.73 -9.82 -14.20
C GLU A 99 38.66 -8.90 -12.97
N GLU A 100 39.24 -7.70 -13.04
CA GLU A 100 39.13 -6.67 -11.99
C GLU A 100 37.68 -6.25 -11.75
N VAL A 101 36.90 -6.12 -12.82
CA VAL A 101 35.46 -5.83 -12.74
C VAL A 101 34.71 -6.97 -12.03
N MET A 102 35.05 -8.23 -12.31
CA MET A 102 34.36 -9.38 -11.72
C MET A 102 34.70 -9.54 -10.23
N ASP A 103 35.96 -9.35 -9.85
CA ASP A 103 36.41 -9.39 -8.46
C ASP A 103 35.81 -8.25 -7.63
N ALA A 104 35.67 -7.07 -8.20
CA ALA A 104 35.08 -5.92 -7.53
C ALA A 104 33.54 -6.03 -7.37
N ILE A 105 32.86 -6.70 -8.30
CA ILE A 105 31.40 -6.86 -8.30
C ILE A 105 30.94 -8.07 -7.48
N GLY A 106 31.76 -9.12 -7.33
CA GLY A 106 31.41 -10.35 -6.60
C GLY A 106 30.86 -10.11 -5.18
N PRO A 107 31.54 -9.32 -4.32
CA PRO A 107 31.03 -8.94 -3.00
C PRO A 107 29.72 -8.14 -3.08
N SER A 108 29.58 -7.24 -4.05
CA SER A 108 28.36 -6.44 -4.25
C SER A 108 27.17 -7.29 -4.66
N LEU A 109 27.36 -8.32 -5.51
CA LEU A 109 26.32 -9.27 -5.88
C LEU A 109 25.85 -10.10 -4.68
N THR A 110 26.79 -10.54 -3.84
CA THR A 110 26.47 -11.27 -2.60
C THR A 110 25.67 -10.38 -1.65
N GLY A 111 26.12 -9.14 -1.45
CA GLY A 111 25.40 -8.13 -0.67
C GLY A 111 24.01 -7.84 -1.23
N ALA A 112 23.87 -7.74 -2.57
CA ALA A 112 22.59 -7.50 -3.23
C ALA A 112 21.63 -8.67 -3.03
N GLY A 113 22.11 -9.92 -3.08
CA GLY A 113 21.33 -11.11 -2.75
C GLY A 113 20.81 -11.09 -1.31
N ILE A 114 21.65 -10.72 -0.34
CA ILE A 114 21.26 -10.59 1.07
C ILE A 114 20.21 -9.48 1.24
N ALA A 115 20.46 -8.28 0.69
CA ALA A 115 19.54 -7.15 0.75
C ALA A 115 18.18 -7.48 0.10
N MET A 116 18.21 -8.22 -1.02
CA MET A 116 17.00 -8.70 -1.68
C MET A 116 16.19 -9.64 -0.77
N VAL A 117 16.83 -10.63 -0.14
CA VAL A 117 16.14 -11.56 0.79
C VAL A 117 15.57 -10.80 1.98
N VAL A 118 16.33 -9.88 2.57
CA VAL A 118 15.88 -9.05 3.69
C VAL A 118 14.68 -8.19 3.29
N GLY A 119 14.76 -7.51 2.14
CA GLY A 119 13.67 -6.72 1.60
C GLY A 119 12.41 -7.55 1.31
N LEU A 120 12.56 -8.76 0.79
CA LEU A 120 11.45 -9.67 0.54
C LEU A 120 10.78 -10.12 1.84
N VAL A 121 11.55 -10.49 2.87
CA VAL A 121 11.00 -10.88 4.17
C VAL A 121 10.29 -9.70 4.83
N ALA A 122 10.89 -8.51 4.80
CA ALA A 122 10.30 -7.28 5.32
C ALA A 122 8.99 -6.93 4.59
N SER A 123 8.98 -6.99 3.26
CA SER A 123 7.80 -6.72 2.43
C SER A 123 6.70 -7.76 2.66
N ALA A 124 7.04 -9.05 2.74
CA ALA A 124 6.09 -10.12 3.02
C ALA A 124 5.45 -9.94 4.41
N PHE A 125 6.27 -9.60 5.41
CA PHE A 125 5.79 -9.30 6.75
C PHE A 125 4.84 -8.10 6.76
N LEU A 126 5.27 -6.96 6.19
CA LEU A 126 4.47 -5.74 6.14
C LEU A 126 3.16 -5.97 5.39
N THR A 127 3.21 -6.63 4.24
CA THR A 127 2.02 -6.96 3.46
C THR A 127 1.03 -7.76 4.29
N GLY A 128 1.48 -8.82 4.97
CA GLY A 128 0.59 -9.64 5.81
C GLY A 128 0.03 -8.89 7.01
N PHE A 129 0.89 -8.18 7.72
CA PHE A 129 0.52 -7.43 8.92
C PHE A 129 -0.47 -6.31 8.61
N LEU A 130 -0.13 -5.45 7.63
CA LEU A 130 -0.95 -4.30 7.25
C LEU A 130 -2.26 -4.73 6.59
N THR A 131 -2.27 -5.81 5.81
CA THR A 131 -3.52 -6.34 5.24
C THR A 131 -4.48 -6.82 6.33
N THR A 132 -3.97 -7.46 7.39
CA THR A 132 -4.78 -7.87 8.54
C THR A 132 -5.39 -6.66 9.26
N VAL A 133 -4.60 -5.60 9.46
CA VAL A 133 -5.10 -4.32 10.03
C VAL A 133 -6.23 -3.75 9.18
N VAL A 134 -6.05 -3.71 7.86
CA VAL A 134 -7.06 -3.20 6.92
C VAL A 134 -8.32 -4.06 6.96
N GLY A 135 -8.19 -5.40 7.00
CA GLY A 135 -9.33 -6.30 7.16
C GLY A 135 -10.14 -6.01 8.43
N LYS A 136 -9.47 -5.76 9.56
CA LYS A 136 -10.15 -5.33 10.81
C LYS A 136 -10.81 -3.96 10.66
N ALA A 137 -10.13 -3.00 10.04
CA ALA A 137 -10.63 -1.64 9.84
C ALA A 137 -11.86 -1.58 8.92
N VAL A 138 -11.92 -2.41 7.88
CA VAL A 138 -13.09 -2.57 7.00
C VAL A 138 -14.30 -3.07 7.80
N LEU A 139 -14.08 -3.94 8.78
CA LEU A 139 -15.11 -4.49 9.66
C LEU A 139 -15.41 -3.61 10.89
N GLY A 140 -14.75 -2.46 11.05
CA GLY A 140 -14.95 -1.59 12.22
C GLY A 140 -14.30 -2.08 13.50
N ARG A 141 -13.46 -3.11 13.43
CA ARG A 141 -12.87 -3.74 14.61
C ARG A 141 -11.59 -2.99 15.01
N PRO A 142 -11.28 -2.89 16.31
CA PRO A 142 -9.99 -2.39 16.75
C PRO A 142 -8.87 -3.30 16.25
N ALA A 143 -7.75 -2.71 15.81
CA ALA A 143 -6.57 -3.45 15.38
C ALA A 143 -5.44 -3.23 16.38
N ARG A 144 -5.37 -4.08 17.42
CA ARG A 144 -4.29 -4.05 18.42
C ARG A 144 -3.10 -4.89 17.92
N PHE A 145 -1.88 -4.43 18.18
CA PHE A 145 -0.66 -5.12 17.73
C PHE A 145 -0.63 -6.60 18.10
N GLY A 146 -0.89 -6.94 19.37
CA GLY A 146 -0.83 -8.32 19.84
C GLY A 146 -1.83 -9.26 19.16
N GLU A 147 -3.04 -8.76 18.87
CA GLU A 147 -4.05 -9.54 18.16
C GLU A 147 -3.66 -9.75 16.69
N VAL A 148 -3.23 -8.69 16.01
CA VAL A 148 -2.78 -8.76 14.61
C VAL A 148 -1.57 -9.68 14.48
N TRP A 149 -0.60 -9.57 15.39
CA TRP A 149 0.58 -10.43 15.42
C TRP A 149 0.21 -11.91 15.62
N ALA A 150 -0.72 -12.23 16.51
CA ALA A 150 -1.19 -13.59 16.72
C ALA A 150 -1.84 -14.20 15.47
N GLU A 151 -2.53 -13.38 14.66
CA GLU A 151 -3.14 -13.82 13.41
C GLU A 151 -2.12 -14.02 12.28
N VAL A 152 -1.08 -13.17 12.22
CA VAL A 152 -0.09 -13.14 11.14
C VAL A 152 1.07 -14.10 11.36
N LYS A 153 1.54 -14.28 12.61
CA LYS A 153 2.66 -15.16 12.97
C LYS A 153 2.60 -16.56 12.32
N PRO A 154 1.48 -17.31 12.35
CA PRO A 154 1.43 -18.65 11.75
C PRO A 154 1.52 -18.62 10.22
N GLN A 155 1.32 -17.47 9.60
CA GLN A 155 1.28 -17.30 8.15
C GLN A 155 2.62 -16.79 7.57
N LEU A 156 3.58 -16.37 8.40
CA LEU A 156 4.84 -15.77 7.94
C LEU A 156 5.60 -16.64 6.94
N GLY A 157 5.72 -17.94 7.21
CA GLY A 157 6.39 -18.86 6.28
C GLY A 157 5.67 -18.94 4.93
N ARG A 158 4.33 -18.89 4.93
CA ARG A 158 3.53 -18.89 3.70
C ARG A 158 3.63 -17.56 2.95
N LEU A 159 3.70 -16.44 3.67
CA LEU A 159 3.89 -15.10 3.08
C LEU A 159 5.27 -14.96 2.43
N VAL A 160 6.32 -15.44 3.09
CA VAL A 160 7.68 -15.48 2.50
C VAL A 160 7.70 -16.40 1.28
N GLY A 161 7.10 -17.60 1.38
CA GLY A 161 6.97 -18.51 0.23
C GLY A 161 6.20 -17.88 -0.95
N LEU A 162 5.13 -17.13 -0.66
CA LEU A 162 4.38 -16.39 -1.65
C LEU A 162 5.20 -15.25 -2.26
N ALA A 163 6.00 -14.54 -1.47
CA ALA A 163 6.85 -13.45 -1.95
C ALA A 163 8.02 -13.92 -2.84
N LEU A 164 8.48 -15.16 -2.64
CA LEU A 164 9.52 -15.77 -3.46
C LEU A 164 9.00 -16.29 -4.80
N LEU A 165 7.73 -16.70 -4.87
CA LEU A 165 7.20 -17.36 -6.05
C LEU A 165 7.19 -16.50 -7.34
N PRO A 166 6.94 -15.17 -7.30
CA PRO A 166 7.09 -14.28 -8.46
C PRO A 166 8.50 -14.28 -9.06
N ILE A 167 9.54 -14.63 -8.29
CA ILE A 167 10.92 -14.62 -8.77
C ILE A 167 11.11 -15.67 -9.87
N ILE A 168 10.44 -16.82 -9.79
CA ILE A 168 10.60 -17.91 -10.76
C ILE A 168 10.23 -17.48 -12.19
N PRO A 169 8.99 -16.99 -12.48
CA PRO A 169 8.64 -16.53 -13.81
C PRO A 169 9.43 -15.28 -14.23
N MET A 170 9.77 -14.38 -13.30
CA MET A 170 10.58 -13.20 -13.63
C MET A 170 12.01 -13.57 -14.02
N PHE A 171 12.61 -14.54 -13.32
CA PHE A 171 13.95 -15.05 -13.62
C PHE A 171 13.96 -15.78 -14.96
N GLY A 172 12.97 -16.65 -15.23
CA GLY A 172 12.83 -17.29 -16.54
C GLY A 172 12.71 -16.29 -17.68
N LEU A 173 11.94 -15.21 -17.47
CA LEU A 173 11.82 -14.13 -18.45
C LEU A 173 13.12 -13.34 -18.61
N ALA A 174 13.82 -13.04 -17.52
CA ALA A 174 15.12 -12.37 -17.55
C ALA A 174 16.17 -13.20 -18.31
N LEU A 175 16.18 -14.53 -18.14
CA LEU A 175 17.03 -15.44 -18.92
C LEU A 175 16.72 -15.39 -20.41
N ILE A 176 15.44 -15.34 -20.79
CA ILE A 176 15.03 -15.21 -22.20
C ILE A 176 15.54 -13.88 -22.78
N VAL A 177 15.34 -12.77 -22.07
CA VAL A 177 15.83 -11.45 -22.50
C VAL A 177 17.36 -11.43 -22.59
N GLY A 178 18.05 -11.97 -21.58
CA GLY A 178 19.52 -12.06 -21.56
C GLY A 178 20.08 -12.92 -22.69
N LEU A 179 19.45 -14.05 -22.99
CA LEU A 179 19.84 -14.89 -24.13
C LEU A 179 19.67 -14.15 -25.45
N VAL A 180 18.55 -13.45 -25.65
CA VAL A 180 18.32 -12.62 -26.85
C VAL A 180 19.34 -11.50 -26.95
N ALA A 181 19.75 -10.90 -25.83
CA ALA A 181 20.81 -9.88 -25.82
C ALA A 181 22.13 -10.41 -26.39
N VAL A 182 22.50 -11.66 -26.06
CA VAL A 182 23.74 -12.28 -26.50
C VAL A 182 23.66 -12.77 -27.95
N VAL A 183 22.55 -13.42 -28.33
CA VAL A 183 22.44 -14.14 -29.62
C VAL A 183 21.88 -13.26 -30.74
N ALA A 184 21.04 -12.27 -30.40
CA ALA A 184 20.32 -11.44 -31.37
C ALA A 184 20.01 -10.05 -30.80
N ALA A 185 21.04 -9.30 -30.41
CA ALA A 185 20.91 -7.98 -29.77
C ALA A 185 19.89 -7.02 -30.46
N PRO A 186 19.80 -6.93 -31.80
CA PRO A 186 18.80 -6.07 -32.44
C PRO A 186 17.34 -6.40 -32.09
N LEU A 187 17.06 -7.67 -31.74
CA LEU A 187 15.72 -8.13 -31.38
C LEU A 187 15.29 -7.66 -29.97
N LEU A 188 16.20 -7.15 -29.15
CA LEU A 188 15.90 -6.63 -27.81
C LEU A 188 14.90 -5.48 -27.81
N LEU A 189 14.89 -4.67 -28.88
CA LEU A 189 13.92 -3.58 -29.05
C LEU A 189 12.47 -4.06 -29.07
N ILE A 190 12.25 -5.35 -29.39
CA ILE A 190 10.93 -5.98 -29.44
C ILE A 190 10.73 -6.90 -28.24
N VAL A 191 11.70 -7.78 -27.98
CA VAL A 191 11.59 -8.81 -26.93
C VAL A 191 11.60 -8.19 -25.53
N GLY A 192 12.40 -7.16 -25.28
CA GLY A 192 12.47 -6.50 -23.97
C GLY A 192 11.12 -5.91 -23.54
N PRO A 193 10.51 -5.02 -24.35
CA PRO A 193 9.18 -4.49 -24.06
C PRO A 193 8.09 -5.56 -23.98
N ALA A 194 8.10 -6.54 -24.89
CA ALA A 194 7.13 -7.64 -24.86
C ALA A 194 7.23 -8.46 -23.57
N ALA A 195 8.46 -8.80 -23.16
CA ALA A 195 8.74 -9.47 -21.90
C ALA A 195 8.21 -8.65 -20.71
N PHE A 196 8.50 -7.35 -20.68
CA PHE A 196 8.03 -6.47 -19.62
C PHE A 196 6.49 -6.42 -19.50
N VAL A 197 5.79 -6.32 -20.63
CA VAL A 197 4.31 -6.37 -20.65
C VAL A 197 3.79 -7.71 -20.14
N VAL A 198 4.40 -8.82 -20.55
CA VAL A 198 4.04 -10.17 -20.07
C VAL A 198 4.29 -10.31 -18.57
N ALA A 199 5.40 -9.77 -18.05
CA ALA A 199 5.72 -9.79 -16.62
C ALA A 199 4.65 -9.08 -15.80
N ILE A 200 4.25 -7.87 -16.21
CA ILE A 200 3.18 -7.10 -15.56
C ILE A 200 1.86 -7.87 -15.63
N TRP A 201 1.52 -8.41 -16.80
CA TRP A 201 0.29 -9.16 -17.00
C TRP A 201 0.18 -10.37 -16.08
N LEU A 202 1.25 -11.18 -16.01
CA LEU A 202 1.33 -12.34 -15.11
C LEU A 202 1.30 -11.92 -13.65
N TYR A 203 2.07 -10.89 -13.27
CA TYR A 203 2.12 -10.41 -11.89
C TYR A 203 0.74 -9.95 -11.40
N VAL A 204 0.06 -9.11 -12.18
CA VAL A 204 -1.26 -8.59 -11.82
C VAL A 204 -2.29 -9.72 -11.74
N LEU A 205 -2.25 -10.68 -12.67
CA LEU A 205 -3.21 -11.77 -12.69
C LEU A 205 -3.02 -12.73 -11.52
N TYR A 206 -1.79 -13.15 -11.22
CA TYR A 206 -1.51 -14.25 -10.28
C TYR A 206 -1.13 -13.79 -8.87
N PHE A 207 -0.51 -12.61 -8.73
CA PHE A 207 0.14 -12.22 -7.47
C PHE A 207 -0.40 -10.95 -6.84
N ALA A 208 -1.01 -10.04 -7.60
CA ALA A 208 -1.50 -8.76 -7.07
C ALA A 208 -2.41 -8.88 -5.84
N LEU A 209 -3.32 -9.88 -5.84
CA LEU A 209 -4.29 -10.08 -4.75
C LEU A 209 -4.03 -11.36 -3.95
N ALA A 210 -2.91 -12.06 -4.21
CA ALA A 210 -2.60 -13.33 -3.58
C ALA A 210 -2.25 -13.16 -2.08
N ALA A 211 -1.56 -12.09 -1.70
CA ALA A 211 -1.21 -11.85 -0.31
C ALA A 211 -2.43 -11.50 0.55
N PRO A 212 -3.33 -10.57 0.14
CA PRO A 212 -4.60 -10.36 0.83
C PRO A 212 -5.47 -11.62 0.90
N ALA A 213 -5.53 -12.43 -0.16
CA ALA A 213 -6.27 -13.68 -0.15
C ALA A 213 -5.71 -14.66 0.90
N LEU A 214 -4.39 -14.87 0.91
CA LEU A 214 -3.72 -15.75 1.86
C LEU A 214 -4.02 -15.35 3.31
N VAL A 215 -4.00 -14.05 3.58
CA VAL A 215 -4.10 -13.51 4.93
C VAL A 215 -5.55 -13.49 5.44
N LEU A 216 -6.45 -12.97 4.62
CA LEU A 216 -7.84 -12.76 5.00
C LEU A 216 -8.67 -14.05 4.90
N GLU A 217 -8.35 -14.96 3.97
CA GLU A 217 -9.02 -16.27 3.85
C GLU A 217 -8.28 -17.40 4.57
N ARG A 218 -7.09 -17.13 5.13
CA ARG A 218 -6.25 -18.11 5.85
C ARG A 218 -5.92 -19.36 5.03
N CYS A 219 -5.85 -19.22 3.71
CA CYS A 219 -5.65 -20.31 2.76
C CYS A 219 -4.17 -20.61 2.49
N GLY A 220 -3.90 -21.63 1.66
CA GLY A 220 -2.54 -22.00 1.23
C GLY A 220 -1.99 -21.07 0.14
N VAL A 221 -0.67 -21.09 -0.10
CA VAL A 221 0.00 -20.25 -1.12
C VAL A 221 -0.57 -20.47 -2.52
N ILE A 222 -0.77 -21.74 -2.92
CA ILE A 222 -1.29 -22.08 -4.25
C ILE A 222 -2.76 -21.66 -4.38
N GLU A 223 -3.53 -21.83 -3.30
CA GLU A 223 -4.94 -21.47 -3.28
C GLU A 223 -5.12 -19.95 -3.37
N SER A 224 -4.28 -19.18 -2.68
CA SER A 224 -4.32 -17.72 -2.74
C SER A 224 -3.98 -17.17 -4.14
N ILE A 225 -3.10 -17.83 -4.88
CA ILE A 225 -2.78 -17.48 -6.28
C ILE A 225 -3.96 -17.81 -7.21
N LYS A 226 -4.58 -18.98 -7.05
CA LYS A 226 -5.79 -19.34 -7.80
C LYS A 226 -6.91 -18.34 -7.53
N ARG A 227 -7.04 -17.91 -6.28
CA ARG A 227 -7.98 -16.89 -5.83
C ARG A 227 -7.71 -15.53 -6.49
N SER A 228 -6.45 -15.08 -6.47
CA SER A 228 -6.03 -13.85 -7.16
C SER A 228 -6.44 -13.89 -8.64
N ARG A 229 -6.12 -14.99 -9.34
CA ARG A 229 -6.51 -15.15 -10.75
C ARG A 229 -8.02 -15.06 -10.94
N ALA A 230 -8.79 -15.77 -10.12
CA ALA A 230 -10.25 -15.81 -10.23
C ALA A 230 -10.89 -14.42 -10.04
N LEU A 231 -10.35 -13.62 -9.12
CA LEU A 231 -10.80 -12.26 -8.84
C LEU A 231 -10.37 -11.25 -9.91
N VAL A 232 -9.15 -11.37 -10.44
CA VAL A 232 -8.56 -10.38 -11.35
C VAL A 232 -8.91 -10.62 -12.83
N GLN A 233 -9.09 -11.88 -13.28
CA GLN A 233 -9.20 -12.24 -14.70
C GLN A 233 -10.18 -11.40 -15.54
N LYS A 234 -11.33 -11.02 -14.97
CA LYS A 234 -12.40 -10.28 -15.66
C LYS A 234 -12.40 -8.78 -15.33
N SER A 235 -11.46 -8.32 -14.51
CA SER A 235 -11.33 -6.94 -14.02
C SER A 235 -9.88 -6.45 -14.12
N TRP A 236 -9.06 -7.09 -14.96
CA TRP A 236 -7.61 -6.90 -15.01
C TRP A 236 -7.22 -5.44 -15.20
N TRP A 237 -7.81 -4.73 -16.17
CA TRP A 237 -7.53 -3.32 -16.44
C TRP A 237 -7.83 -2.39 -15.26
N ARG A 238 -8.90 -2.69 -14.51
CA ARG A 238 -9.26 -1.92 -13.33
C ARG A 238 -8.26 -2.17 -12.20
N VAL A 239 -7.92 -3.43 -11.93
CA VAL A 239 -6.95 -3.79 -10.88
C VAL A 239 -5.57 -3.21 -11.23
N PHE A 240 -5.12 -3.41 -12.46
CA PHE A 240 -3.88 -2.83 -12.97
C PHE A 240 -3.88 -1.30 -12.86
N GLY A 241 -4.94 -0.62 -13.31
CA GLY A 241 -5.02 0.84 -13.26
C GLY A 241 -4.98 1.40 -11.84
N ILE A 242 -5.65 0.77 -10.87
CA ILE A 242 -5.60 1.20 -9.47
C ILE A 242 -4.21 0.95 -8.88
N LEU A 243 -3.60 -0.21 -9.15
CA LEU A 243 -2.24 -0.52 -8.68
C LEU A 243 -1.18 0.41 -9.31
N LEU A 244 -1.34 0.75 -10.58
CA LEU A 244 -0.48 1.69 -11.28
C LEU A 244 -0.62 3.09 -10.69
N LEU A 245 -1.85 3.54 -10.42
CA LEU A 245 -2.06 4.82 -9.75
C LEU A 245 -1.44 4.82 -8.35
N ALA A 246 -1.63 3.75 -7.58
CA ALA A 246 -1.04 3.61 -6.26
C ALA A 246 0.50 3.63 -6.33
N LEU A 247 1.09 2.98 -7.34
CA LEU A 247 2.53 3.02 -7.59
C LEU A 247 2.99 4.45 -7.86
N ILE A 248 2.33 5.17 -8.78
CA ILE A 248 2.66 6.57 -9.10
C ILE A 248 2.58 7.44 -7.84
N LEU A 249 1.50 7.35 -7.07
CA LEU A 249 1.32 8.11 -5.83
C LEU A 249 2.43 7.80 -4.82
N VAL A 250 2.74 6.52 -4.59
CA VAL A 250 3.82 6.10 -3.69
C VAL A 250 5.16 6.66 -4.16
N THR A 251 5.49 6.56 -5.45
CA THR A 251 6.75 7.08 -5.98
C THR A 251 6.85 8.60 -5.88
N VAL A 252 5.76 9.32 -6.12
CA VAL A 252 5.71 10.78 -5.99
C VAL A 252 5.88 11.18 -4.53
N ILE A 253 5.15 10.55 -3.61
CA ILE A 253 5.27 10.81 -2.16
C ILE A 253 6.69 10.53 -1.68
N ALA A 254 7.27 9.38 -2.05
CA ALA A 254 8.63 9.02 -1.67
C ALA A 254 9.65 10.02 -2.23
N SER A 255 9.50 10.44 -3.49
CA SER A 255 10.39 11.42 -4.13
C SER A 255 10.31 12.77 -3.41
N ILE A 256 9.11 13.27 -3.13
CA ILE A 256 8.91 14.53 -2.40
C ILE A 256 9.58 14.47 -1.02
N ILE A 257 9.41 13.36 -0.29
CA ILE A 257 10.06 13.16 1.01
C ILE A 257 11.58 13.13 0.86
N GLN A 258 12.11 12.50 -0.20
CA GLN A 258 13.55 12.33 -0.38
C GLN A 258 14.28 13.60 -0.84
N ILE A 259 13.63 14.54 -1.54
CA ILE A 259 14.26 15.79 -2.03
C ILE A 259 15.08 16.51 -0.94
N PRO A 260 14.53 16.88 0.24
CA PRO A 260 15.30 17.59 1.26
C PRO A 260 16.49 16.79 1.79
N PHE A 261 16.37 15.46 1.89
CA PHE A 261 17.48 14.59 2.33
C PHE A 261 18.55 14.45 1.25
N GLY A 262 18.16 14.39 -0.02
CA GLY A 262 19.09 14.39 -1.15
C GLY A 262 19.87 15.70 -1.23
N LEU A 263 19.19 16.85 -1.04
CA LEU A 263 19.84 18.15 -0.99
C LEU A 263 20.77 18.29 0.21
N ALA A 264 20.36 17.84 1.39
CA ALA A 264 21.20 17.86 2.58
C ALA A 264 22.41 16.92 2.45
N GLY A 265 22.23 15.74 1.86
CA GLY A 265 23.31 14.78 1.64
C GLY A 265 24.29 15.22 0.55
N GLY A 266 23.79 15.73 -0.58
CA GLY A 266 24.61 16.28 -1.67
C GLY A 266 25.25 17.63 -1.31
N GLY A 267 24.64 18.42 -0.43
CA GLY A 267 25.27 19.62 0.11
C GLY A 267 26.58 19.31 0.83
N ALA A 268 26.71 18.14 1.46
CA ALA A 268 27.95 17.71 2.09
C ALA A 268 29.10 17.45 1.10
N SER A 269 28.81 16.95 -0.12
CA SER A 269 29.83 16.75 -1.15
C SER A 269 30.38 18.08 -1.69
N MET A 270 29.64 19.19 -1.55
CA MET A 270 30.17 20.51 -1.89
C MET A 270 31.26 20.98 -0.92
N PHE A 271 31.27 20.46 0.31
CA PHE A 271 32.29 20.78 1.32
C PHE A 271 33.47 19.81 1.33
N SER A 272 33.36 18.64 0.68
CA SER A 272 34.47 17.66 0.56
C SER A 272 35.48 18.02 -0.53
N GLY A 273 35.15 18.97 -1.41
CA GLY A 273 36.04 19.45 -2.47
C GLY A 273 35.97 18.64 -3.76
N GLU A 274 35.24 17.52 -3.78
CA GLU A 274 34.98 16.68 -4.96
C GLU A 274 33.48 16.69 -5.31
N PRO A 275 33.06 17.51 -6.28
CA PRO A 275 31.67 17.55 -6.72
C PRO A 275 31.21 16.18 -7.22
N GLY A 276 30.22 15.59 -6.54
CA GLY A 276 29.67 14.27 -6.88
C GLY A 276 30.15 13.11 -6.01
N GLU A 277 31.09 13.34 -5.09
CA GLU A 277 31.53 12.33 -4.13
C GLU A 277 30.39 11.89 -3.19
N ILE A 278 30.17 10.59 -3.07
CA ILE A 278 29.16 10.03 -2.16
C ILE A 278 29.77 9.90 -0.76
N THR A 279 29.47 10.87 0.10
CA THR A 279 30.02 10.92 1.47
C THR A 279 29.23 10.04 2.46
N PHE A 280 29.88 9.55 3.52
CA PHE A 280 29.23 8.81 4.62
C PHE A 280 28.02 9.58 5.19
N PHE A 281 28.17 10.89 5.40
CA PHE A 281 27.09 11.77 5.84
C PHE A 281 25.92 11.77 4.84
N GLY A 282 26.20 11.90 3.55
CA GLY A 282 25.20 11.85 2.49
C GLY A 282 24.42 10.54 2.47
N ILE A 283 25.11 9.42 2.65
CA ILE A 283 24.47 8.09 2.73
C ILE A 283 23.56 8.02 3.96
N VAL A 284 24.02 8.45 5.14
CA VAL A 284 23.22 8.42 6.38
C VAL A 284 21.96 9.28 6.23
N VAL A 285 22.10 10.52 5.74
CA VAL A 285 20.97 11.44 5.54
C VAL A 285 19.99 10.88 4.50
N GLY A 286 20.47 10.38 3.37
CA GLY A 286 19.64 9.73 2.36
C GLY A 286 18.91 8.50 2.90
N THR A 287 19.58 7.72 3.75
CA THR A 287 19.00 6.55 4.43
C THR A 287 17.86 6.94 5.35
N ILE A 288 18.01 8.03 6.13
CA ILE A 288 16.92 8.56 6.97
C ILE A 288 15.73 8.97 6.10
N GLY A 289 15.98 9.66 4.99
CA GLY A 289 14.93 10.03 4.03
C GLY A 289 14.19 8.81 3.46
N ALA A 290 14.93 7.75 3.12
CA ALA A 290 14.36 6.49 2.64
C ALA A 290 13.51 5.78 3.71
N ILE A 291 13.97 5.77 4.97
CA ILE A 291 13.22 5.19 6.09
C ILE A 291 11.91 5.93 6.31
N ILE A 292 11.93 7.27 6.31
CA ILE A 292 10.73 8.10 6.48
C ILE A 292 9.76 7.88 5.31
N ALA A 293 10.27 7.86 4.07
CA ALA A 293 9.47 7.59 2.88
C ALA A 293 8.80 6.21 2.96
N GLY A 294 9.55 5.15 3.26
CA GLY A 294 9.04 3.78 3.38
C GLY A 294 8.01 3.63 4.50
N THR A 295 8.24 4.28 5.64
CA THR A 295 7.31 4.28 6.80
C THR A 295 5.91 4.77 6.43
N ILE A 296 5.81 5.72 5.51
CA ILE A 296 4.54 6.30 5.06
C ILE A 296 3.95 5.52 3.88
N THR A 297 4.80 5.13 2.93
CA THR A 297 4.35 4.58 1.64
C THR A 297 3.98 3.10 1.70
N GLU A 298 4.65 2.30 2.53
CA GLU A 298 4.36 0.86 2.65
C GLU A 298 2.94 0.60 3.21
N PRO A 299 2.50 1.25 4.32
CA PRO A 299 1.11 1.19 4.78
C PRO A 299 0.07 1.56 3.73
N PHE A 300 0.33 2.61 2.97
CA PHE A 300 -0.58 3.07 1.93
C PHE A 300 -0.73 2.02 0.82
N ARG A 301 0.39 1.48 0.32
CA ARG A 301 0.40 0.45 -0.72
C ARG A 301 -0.33 -0.81 -0.28
N ALA A 302 -0.07 -1.28 0.95
CA ALA A 302 -0.73 -2.44 1.50
C ALA A 302 -2.25 -2.22 1.68
N ALA A 303 -2.66 -1.04 2.17
CA ALA A 303 -4.05 -0.68 2.34
C ALA A 303 -4.81 -0.66 1.01
N VAL A 304 -4.27 -0.02 -0.02
CA VAL A 304 -4.87 -0.01 -1.35
C VAL A 304 -5.04 -1.44 -1.88
N THR A 305 -4.01 -2.28 -1.76
CA THR A 305 -4.04 -3.67 -2.26
C THR A 305 -5.10 -4.52 -1.53
N ALA A 306 -5.21 -4.40 -0.21
CA ALA A 306 -6.21 -5.07 0.60
C ALA A 306 -7.65 -4.56 0.33
N LEU A 307 -7.81 -3.27 0.02
CA LEU A 307 -9.08 -2.68 -0.36
C LEU A 307 -9.53 -3.09 -1.76
N ILE A 308 -8.61 -3.20 -2.73
CA ILE A 308 -8.92 -3.79 -4.05
C ILE A 308 -9.41 -5.22 -3.86
N TYR A 309 -8.75 -6.00 -3.02
CA TYR A 309 -9.19 -7.37 -2.71
C TYR A 309 -10.62 -7.41 -2.17
N THR A 310 -10.92 -6.54 -1.20
CA THR A 310 -12.26 -6.42 -0.61
C THR A 310 -13.30 -5.99 -1.65
N ASP A 311 -12.99 -5.00 -2.49
CA ASP A 311 -13.83 -4.55 -3.62
C ASP A 311 -14.12 -5.70 -4.60
N GLN A 312 -13.11 -6.49 -4.96
CA GLN A 312 -13.31 -7.62 -5.88
C GLN A 312 -14.20 -8.70 -5.26
N ARG A 313 -14.08 -8.98 -3.96
CA ARG A 313 -14.99 -9.90 -3.27
C ARG A 313 -16.42 -9.36 -3.22
N MET A 314 -16.62 -8.06 -2.96
CA MET A 314 -17.95 -7.45 -3.04
C MET A 314 -18.56 -7.62 -4.45
N ARG A 315 -17.79 -7.33 -5.50
CA ARG A 315 -18.26 -7.40 -6.90
C ARG A 315 -18.51 -8.81 -7.41
N ARG A 316 -17.74 -9.80 -6.95
CA ARG A 316 -17.74 -11.16 -7.50
C ARG A 316 -18.50 -12.16 -6.66
N GLU A 317 -18.59 -11.92 -5.35
CA GLU A 317 -19.13 -12.88 -4.38
C GLU A 317 -20.32 -12.34 -3.59
N GLY A 318 -20.70 -11.07 -3.77
CA GLY A 318 -21.82 -10.49 -3.03
C GLY A 318 -21.55 -10.29 -1.55
N LEU A 319 -20.27 -10.08 -1.17
CA LEU A 319 -19.88 -9.80 0.23
C LEU A 319 -20.61 -8.59 0.82
N ASP A 320 -21.00 -7.63 -0.03
CA ASP A 320 -21.83 -6.49 0.34
C ASP A 320 -23.20 -6.90 0.90
N ILE A 321 -23.82 -7.95 0.35
CA ILE A 321 -25.09 -8.51 0.82
C ILE A 321 -24.93 -9.16 2.20
N GLU A 322 -23.84 -9.90 2.44
CA GLU A 322 -23.55 -10.51 3.74
C GLU A 322 -23.25 -9.47 4.81
N LEU A 323 -22.47 -8.44 4.46
CA LEU A 323 -22.16 -7.34 5.36
C LEU A 323 -23.40 -6.50 5.69
N ALA A 324 -24.28 -6.22 4.71
CA ALA A 324 -25.55 -5.52 4.93
C ALA A 324 -26.52 -6.33 5.79
N ARG A 325 -26.56 -7.67 5.61
CA ARG A 325 -27.35 -8.58 6.46
C ARG A 325 -26.86 -8.57 7.91
N ASN A 326 -25.55 -8.61 8.13
CA ASN A 326 -24.96 -8.58 9.47
C ASN A 326 -25.06 -7.19 10.14
N ALA A 327 -25.17 -6.11 9.35
CA ALA A 327 -25.38 -4.75 9.83
C ALA A 327 -26.87 -4.40 10.09
N GLY A 328 -27.79 -5.33 9.89
CA GLY A 328 -29.21 -5.17 10.26
C GLY A 328 -30.05 -4.32 9.30
N THR A 329 -29.57 -4.02 8.09
CA THR A 329 -30.30 -3.21 7.11
C THR A 329 -31.06 -4.10 6.11
N GLN A 330 -32.27 -4.55 6.47
CA GLN A 330 -33.27 -4.93 5.46
C GLN A 330 -34.04 -3.67 5.02
N PRO A 331 -34.23 -3.41 3.71
CA PRO A 331 -35.37 -2.60 3.29
C PRO A 331 -36.66 -3.33 3.68
N PRO A 332 -37.74 -2.62 4.04
CA PRO A 332 -39.03 -3.27 4.24
C PRO A 332 -39.38 -4.02 2.96
N GLN A 333 -39.62 -5.34 3.11
CA GLN A 333 -40.20 -6.13 2.04
C GLN A 333 -41.56 -5.51 1.71
N GLN A 334 -41.70 -5.03 0.48
CA GLN A 334 -43.00 -4.65 -0.09
C GLN A 334 -43.81 -5.92 -0.40
#